data_AF-A0A254QF21-F1
#
_entry.id   AF-A0A254QF21-F1
#
_cell.length_a   1.000
_cell.length_b   1.000
_cell.length_c   1.000
_cell.angle_alpha   90.00
_cell.angle_beta   90.00
_cell.angle_gamma   90.00
#
_symmetry.space_group_name_H-M   'P 1'
#
loop_
_entity.id
_entity.type
_entity.pdbx_description
1 polymer ?
#
loop_
_entity_poly.entity_id
_entity_poly.type
_entity_poly.pdbx_seq_one_letter_code
_entity_poly.pdbx_strand_id
1 'polypeptide(L)'
;MCVDNYMTALAVKDHVGFSIRSVDSLVEIVSILREDSDLPVGTDLSLETARAIKCVFDNLAWSDGEMSKAEVQHLLNMIGQYEWLRNAYLQVDEVEPSARGINKIPNLIFLALDHDERKGTHYAAMLVNSLEMIAFGVITADGVASQDELAKFREHLVAMRQFLPNAGRKKRS
;
A
#
# COMPACT_ATOMS: atom_id res chain seq x y z
N MET A 1 -19.61 -13.42 -24.48
CA MET A 1 -18.97 -13.41 -23.16
C MET A 1 -17.54 -12.98 -23.38
N CYS A 2 -17.26 -11.68 -23.32
CA CYS A 2 -15.89 -11.17 -23.37
C CYS A 2 -15.32 -11.24 -21.96
N VAL A 3 -14.12 -11.79 -21.85
CA VAL A 3 -13.33 -11.83 -20.63
C VAL A 3 -12.76 -10.42 -20.46
N ASP A 4 -13.29 -9.67 -19.51
CA ASP A 4 -12.74 -8.36 -19.16
C ASP A 4 -11.34 -8.58 -18.60
N ASN A 5 -10.34 -8.04 -19.30
CA ASN A 5 -8.97 -7.90 -18.81
C ASN A 5 -9.03 -7.04 -17.55
N TYR A 6 -9.05 -7.68 -16.39
CA TYR A 6 -8.79 -7.03 -15.11
C TYR A 6 -7.48 -6.27 -15.23
N MET A 7 -7.53 -4.94 -15.19
CA MET A 7 -6.34 -4.11 -15.22
C MET A 7 -5.52 -4.38 -13.96
N THR A 8 -4.57 -5.31 -14.05
CA THR A 8 -3.61 -5.59 -12.96
C THR A 8 -2.59 -4.47 -12.86
N ALA A 9 -2.35 -3.71 -13.93
CA ALA A 9 -1.40 -2.62 -13.96
C ALA A 9 -2.05 -1.28 -14.32
N LEU A 10 -1.91 -0.31 -13.42
CA LEU A 10 -2.20 1.08 -13.70
C LEU A 10 -0.92 1.72 -14.25
N ALA A 11 -0.96 2.22 -15.48
CA ALA A 11 0.15 2.94 -16.06
C ALA A 11 0.11 4.40 -15.58
N VAL A 12 0.89 4.73 -14.54
CA VAL A 12 1.12 6.11 -14.14
C VAL A 12 2.37 6.62 -14.86
N LYS A 13 2.21 7.69 -15.63
CA LYS A 13 3.31 8.40 -16.29
C LYS A 13 3.87 9.41 -15.29
N ASP A 14 4.99 9.09 -14.66
CA ASP A 14 5.73 10.05 -13.84
C ASP A 14 6.83 10.76 -14.67
N HIS A 15 7.52 11.70 -14.03
CA HIS A 15 8.57 12.51 -14.66
C HIS A 15 9.87 11.75 -14.94
N VAL A 16 9.94 10.44 -14.61
CA VAL A 16 11.15 9.62 -14.62
C VAL A 16 11.04 8.43 -15.60
N GLY A 17 9.83 8.09 -16.06
CA GLY A 17 9.62 7.14 -17.16
C GLY A 17 8.27 6.43 -17.11
N PHE A 18 7.98 5.60 -18.12
CA PHE A 18 6.84 4.69 -18.06
C PHE A 18 7.12 3.57 -17.06
N SER A 19 6.51 3.61 -15.88
CA SER A 19 6.46 2.46 -14.97
C SER A 19 5.06 1.86 -14.97
N ILE A 20 4.88 0.78 -15.71
CA ILE A 20 3.73 -0.14 -15.54
C ILE A 20 4.01 -0.89 -14.24
N ARG A 21 3.37 -0.54 -13.13
CA ARG A 21 3.59 -1.23 -11.85
C ARG A 21 2.28 -1.43 -11.11
N SER A 22 2.08 -2.68 -10.72
CA SER A 22 0.82 -3.32 -10.34
C SER A 22 0.79 -3.67 -8.86
N VAL A 23 -0.37 -4.13 -8.38
CA VAL A 23 -0.51 -4.86 -7.11
C VAL A 23 0.55 -5.96 -6.98
N ASP A 24 0.98 -6.54 -8.11
CA ASP A 24 1.97 -7.63 -8.15
C ASP A 24 3.31 -7.20 -7.54
N SER A 25 3.74 -5.96 -7.76
CA SER A 25 4.99 -5.45 -7.15
C SER A 25 4.92 -5.42 -5.63
N LEU A 26 3.75 -5.14 -5.03
CA LEU A 26 3.58 -5.24 -3.58
C LEU A 26 3.74 -6.69 -3.11
N VAL A 27 3.11 -7.63 -3.80
CA VAL A 27 3.14 -9.07 -3.45
C VAL A 27 4.53 -9.67 -3.64
N GLU A 28 5.26 -9.29 -4.69
CA GLU A 28 6.63 -9.70 -4.93
C GLU A 28 7.56 -9.22 -3.80
N ILE A 29 7.47 -7.95 -3.43
CA ILE A 29 8.25 -7.37 -2.33
C ILE A 29 7.94 -8.10 -1.02
N VAL A 30 6.67 -8.33 -0.71
CA VAL A 30 6.27 -9.06 0.50
C VAL A 30 6.79 -10.48 0.49
N SER A 31 6.81 -11.15 -0.67
CA SER A 31 7.36 -12.50 -0.80
C SER A 31 8.87 -12.52 -0.55
N ILE A 32 9.61 -11.52 -1.06
CA ILE A 32 11.04 -11.36 -0.79
C ILE A 32 11.28 -11.11 0.71
N LEU A 33 10.48 -10.24 1.33
CA LEU A 33 10.59 -9.98 2.77
C LEU A 33 10.28 -11.23 3.58
N ARG A 34 9.34 -12.09 3.17
CA ARG A 34 9.04 -13.36 3.88
C ARG A 34 10.23 -14.31 3.95
N GLU A 35 11.13 -14.23 3.00
CA GLU A 35 12.35 -15.05 2.96
C GLU A 35 13.50 -14.42 3.76
N ASP A 36 13.32 -13.21 4.30
CA ASP A 36 14.32 -12.54 5.11
C ASP A 36 14.39 -13.13 6.52
N SER A 37 15.46 -13.91 6.75
CA SER A 37 15.75 -14.55 8.03
C SER A 37 16.04 -13.59 9.18
N ASP A 38 16.30 -12.31 8.89
CA ASP A 38 16.62 -11.30 9.89
C ASP A 38 15.38 -10.54 10.38
N LEU A 39 14.17 -10.90 9.92
CA LEU A 39 12.94 -10.26 10.39
C LEU A 39 12.70 -10.50 11.90
N PRO A 40 12.07 -9.55 12.60
CA PRO A 40 11.67 -9.75 13.99
C PRO A 40 10.77 -10.99 14.14
N VAL A 41 11.05 -11.80 15.15
CA VAL A 41 10.24 -12.99 15.46
C VAL A 41 8.78 -12.59 15.69
N GLY A 42 7.85 -13.30 15.05
CA GLY A 42 6.42 -13.03 15.14
C GLY A 42 5.90 -11.95 14.17
N THR A 43 6.74 -11.47 13.24
CA THR A 43 6.29 -10.59 12.15
C THR A 43 5.34 -11.32 11.21
N ASP A 44 4.07 -10.93 11.21
CA ASP A 44 3.09 -11.40 10.23
C ASP A 44 3.02 -10.43 9.05
N LEU A 45 3.82 -10.69 8.02
CA LEU A 45 3.84 -9.87 6.82
C LEU A 45 2.49 -9.82 6.08
N SER A 46 1.62 -10.82 6.26
CA SER A 46 0.29 -10.81 5.65
C SER A 46 -0.58 -9.73 6.28
N LEU A 47 -0.59 -9.71 7.60
CA LEU A 47 -1.30 -8.71 8.39
C LEU A 47 -0.70 -7.31 8.21
N GLU A 48 0.64 -7.19 8.19
CA GLU A 48 1.33 -5.92 7.94
C GLU A 48 1.02 -5.36 6.54
N THR A 49 0.90 -6.22 5.54
CA THR A 49 0.48 -5.83 4.18
C THR A 49 -0.96 -5.33 4.18
N ALA A 50 -1.87 -6.09 4.79
CA ALA A 50 -3.26 -5.70 4.92
C ALA A 50 -3.42 -4.36 5.68
N ARG A 51 -2.64 -4.14 6.76
CA ARG A 51 -2.58 -2.88 7.50
C ARG A 51 -2.07 -1.73 6.62
N ALA A 52 -1.04 -1.97 5.81
CA ALA A 52 -0.51 -0.94 4.92
C ALA A 52 -1.55 -0.48 3.89
N ILE A 53 -2.22 -1.44 3.26
CA ILE A 53 -3.32 -1.19 2.32
C ILE A 53 -4.43 -0.41 3.04
N LYS A 54 -4.94 -0.92 4.17
CA LYS A 54 -6.01 -0.27 4.92
C LYS A 54 -5.64 1.12 5.40
N CYS A 55 -4.41 1.34 5.88
CA CYS A 55 -3.97 2.66 6.32
C CYS A 55 -4.08 3.70 5.22
N VAL A 56 -3.68 3.37 4.00
CA VAL A 56 -3.80 4.29 2.86
C VAL A 56 -5.27 4.58 2.57
N PHE A 57 -6.12 3.55 2.56
CA PHE A 57 -7.56 3.70 2.26
C PHE A 57 -8.34 4.42 3.34
N ASP A 58 -8.13 4.06 4.60
CA ASP A 58 -8.76 4.73 5.71
C ASP A 58 -8.45 6.21 5.63
N ASN A 59 -7.19 6.63 5.35
CA ASN A 59 -6.79 8.04 5.22
C ASN A 59 -7.40 8.76 4.00
N LEU A 60 -7.68 8.05 2.91
CA LEU A 60 -8.39 8.61 1.75
C LEU A 60 -9.86 8.87 2.07
N ALA A 61 -10.49 7.95 2.80
CA ALA A 61 -11.89 8.05 3.25
C ALA A 61 -12.15 9.19 4.25
N TRP A 62 -11.14 9.94 4.74
CA TRP A 62 -11.38 11.07 5.66
C TRP A 62 -11.96 12.32 4.99
N SER A 63 -12.07 12.32 3.65
CA SER A 63 -12.69 13.41 2.90
C SER A 63 -14.22 13.44 3.09
N ASP A 64 -14.87 12.28 3.01
CA ASP A 64 -16.32 12.08 3.09
C ASP A 64 -16.77 11.19 4.27
N GLY A 65 -15.80 10.58 4.96
CA GLY A 65 -15.97 9.79 6.18
C GLY A 65 -16.09 8.28 5.94
N GLU A 66 -16.28 7.83 4.70
CA GLU A 66 -16.48 6.42 4.35
C GLU A 66 -16.11 6.13 2.89
N MET A 67 -15.38 5.05 2.63
CA MET A 67 -15.25 4.58 1.25
C MET A 67 -16.58 4.05 0.73
N SER A 68 -16.90 4.37 -0.52
CA SER A 68 -18.07 3.84 -1.21
C SER A 68 -17.99 2.32 -1.37
N LYS A 69 -19.15 1.68 -1.52
CA LYS A 69 -19.21 0.23 -1.81
C LYS A 69 -18.48 -0.14 -3.10
N ALA A 70 -18.44 0.76 -4.08
CA ALA A 70 -17.76 0.53 -5.35
C ALA A 70 -16.23 0.48 -5.16
N GLU A 71 -15.67 1.42 -4.41
CA GLU A 71 -14.24 1.48 -4.07
C GLU A 71 -13.79 0.26 -3.25
N VAL A 72 -14.59 -0.11 -2.24
CA VAL A 72 -14.32 -1.31 -1.43
C VAL A 72 -14.35 -2.57 -2.31
N GLN A 73 -15.36 -2.72 -3.16
CA GLN A 73 -15.43 -3.87 -4.06
C GLN A 73 -14.28 -3.88 -5.08
N HIS A 74 -13.89 -2.71 -5.60
CA HIS A 74 -12.75 -2.58 -6.51
C HIS A 74 -11.45 -3.01 -5.82
N LEU A 75 -11.21 -2.54 -4.59
CA LEU A 75 -10.08 -2.98 -3.78
C LEU A 75 -10.07 -4.49 -3.57
N LEU A 76 -11.20 -5.06 -3.16
CA LEU A 76 -11.33 -6.50 -2.94
C LEU A 76 -11.09 -7.31 -4.22
N ASN A 77 -11.44 -6.77 -5.39
CA ASN A 77 -11.15 -7.41 -6.67
C ASN A 77 -9.65 -7.34 -7.00
N MET A 78 -9.00 -6.20 -6.76
CA MET A 78 -7.55 -6.02 -6.99
C MET A 78 -6.72 -6.95 -6.11
N ILE A 79 -7.01 -7.02 -4.81
CA ILE A 79 -6.27 -7.90 -3.88
C ILE A 79 -6.79 -9.34 -3.91
N GLY A 80 -7.97 -9.59 -4.48
CA GLY A 80 -8.64 -10.89 -4.49
C GLY A 80 -7.94 -11.95 -5.33
N GLN A 81 -7.01 -11.54 -6.20
CA GLN A 81 -6.09 -12.44 -6.90
C GLN A 81 -5.11 -13.14 -5.93
N TYR A 82 -4.97 -12.59 -4.71
CA TYR A 82 -4.09 -13.07 -3.66
C TYR A 82 -4.91 -13.43 -2.42
N GLU A 83 -5.38 -14.68 -2.35
CA GLU A 83 -6.31 -15.15 -1.31
C GLU A 83 -5.81 -14.84 0.12
N TRP A 84 -4.51 -15.01 0.38
CA TRP A 84 -3.91 -14.69 1.68
C TRP A 84 -4.04 -13.21 2.04
N LEU A 85 -3.91 -12.32 1.05
CA LEU A 85 -3.95 -10.86 1.25
C LEU A 85 -5.38 -10.39 1.44
N ARG A 86 -6.31 -10.94 0.64
CA ARG A 86 -7.74 -10.69 0.79
C ARG A 86 -8.23 -11.11 2.18
N ASN A 87 -7.86 -12.30 2.63
CA ASN A 87 -8.25 -12.81 3.95
C ASN A 87 -7.65 -11.96 5.07
N ALA A 88 -6.36 -11.60 4.98
CA ALA A 88 -5.74 -10.70 5.95
C ALA A 88 -6.44 -9.33 6.00
N TYR A 89 -6.77 -8.74 4.85
CA TYR A 89 -7.48 -7.47 4.74
C TYR A 89 -8.84 -7.48 5.44
N LEU A 90 -9.64 -8.53 5.21
CA LEU A 90 -10.95 -8.68 5.84
C LEU A 90 -10.87 -8.86 7.37
N GLN A 91 -9.74 -9.34 7.88
CA GLN A 91 -9.52 -9.55 9.32
C GLN A 91 -8.91 -8.34 10.04
N VAL A 92 -8.36 -7.35 9.32
CA VAL A 92 -7.68 -6.20 9.97
C VAL A 92 -8.60 -5.46 10.94
N ASP A 93 -9.86 -5.21 10.58
CA ASP A 93 -10.81 -4.51 11.45
C ASP A 93 -11.17 -5.32 12.72
N GLU A 94 -11.11 -6.65 12.66
CA GLU A 94 -11.34 -7.53 13.81
C GLU A 94 -10.14 -7.55 14.75
N VAL A 95 -8.93 -7.49 14.19
CA VAL A 95 -7.66 -7.56 14.93
C VAL A 95 -7.26 -6.20 15.51
N GLU A 96 -7.61 -5.10 14.84
CA GLU A 96 -7.22 -3.75 15.25
C GLU A 96 -8.29 -2.70 14.94
N PRO A 97 -9.38 -2.64 15.73
CA PRO A 97 -10.47 -1.67 15.53
C PRO A 97 -10.02 -0.21 15.62
N SER A 98 -8.91 0.04 16.32
CA SER A 98 -8.29 1.35 16.48
C SER A 98 -7.45 1.80 15.28
N ALA A 99 -7.24 0.97 14.26
CA ALA A 99 -6.50 1.33 13.05
C ALA A 99 -7.20 2.41 12.21
N ARG A 100 -8.51 2.63 12.43
CA ARG A 100 -9.29 3.70 11.78
C ARG A 100 -8.73 5.07 12.14
N GLY A 101 -8.35 5.85 11.13
CA GLY A 101 -7.91 7.25 11.31
C GLY A 101 -6.48 7.45 11.74
N ILE A 102 -5.69 6.41 11.70
CA ILE A 102 -4.31 6.51 12.06
C ILE A 102 -3.49 6.96 10.84
N ASN A 103 -3.10 8.23 10.85
CA ASN A 103 -1.99 8.80 10.07
C ASN A 103 -0.63 8.20 10.52
N LYS A 104 -0.50 6.87 10.58
CA LYS A 104 0.79 6.20 10.87
C LYS A 104 1.33 5.63 9.59
N ILE A 105 2.64 5.73 9.47
CA ILE A 105 3.38 5.08 8.40
C ILE A 105 3.29 3.57 8.64
N PRO A 106 2.83 2.78 7.66
CA PRO A 106 2.73 1.34 7.81
C PRO A 106 4.05 0.71 8.27
N ASN A 107 4.00 -0.16 9.29
CA ASN A 107 5.19 -0.86 9.79
C ASN A 107 5.85 -1.74 8.71
N LEU A 108 5.08 -2.19 7.71
CA LEU A 108 5.62 -2.80 6.50
C LEU A 108 6.71 -1.97 5.80
N ILE A 109 6.57 -0.63 5.75
CA ILE A 109 7.57 0.26 5.15
C ILE A 109 8.86 0.23 5.99
N PHE A 110 8.75 0.14 7.32
CA PHE A 110 9.92 0.02 8.20
C PHE A 110 10.67 -1.30 7.97
N LEU A 111 9.93 -2.41 7.84
CA LEU A 111 10.54 -3.72 7.57
C LEU A 111 11.28 -3.71 6.22
N ALA A 112 10.68 -3.10 5.19
CA ALA A 112 11.32 -2.94 3.89
C ALA A 112 12.57 -2.04 3.96
N LEU A 113 12.53 -0.95 4.75
CA LEU A 113 13.68 -0.07 4.93
C LEU A 113 14.84 -0.75 5.65
N ASP A 114 14.55 -1.53 6.69
CA ASP A 114 15.60 -2.28 7.40
C ASP A 114 16.23 -3.35 6.50
N HIS A 115 15.42 -4.01 5.67
CA HIS A 115 15.91 -4.91 4.63
C HIS A 115 16.79 -4.16 3.62
N ASP A 116 16.36 -3.00 3.13
CA ASP A 116 17.12 -2.16 2.21
C ASP A 116 18.48 -1.73 2.79
N GLU A 117 18.50 -1.33 4.06
CA GLU A 117 19.74 -0.97 4.77
C GLU A 117 20.71 -2.14 4.88
N ARG A 118 20.21 -3.34 5.18
CA ARG A 118 21.04 -4.54 5.38
C ARG A 118 21.52 -5.15 4.06
N LYS A 119 20.69 -5.15 3.02
CA LYS A 119 20.93 -5.88 1.77
C LYS A 119 21.29 -4.98 0.59
N GLY A 120 21.22 -3.65 0.73
CA GLY A 120 21.55 -2.70 -0.34
C GLY A 120 20.49 -2.64 -1.45
N THR A 121 19.23 -2.87 -1.10
CA THR A 121 18.08 -2.86 -2.02
C THR A 121 17.27 -1.55 -1.92
N HIS A 122 16.18 -1.46 -2.70
CA HIS A 122 15.30 -0.28 -2.74
C HIS A 122 13.81 -0.65 -2.67
N TYR A 123 13.47 -1.72 -1.96
CA TYR A 123 12.11 -2.24 -1.85
C TYR A 123 11.17 -1.30 -1.11
N ALA A 124 11.64 -0.51 -0.13
CA ALA A 124 10.78 0.43 0.59
C ALA A 124 10.19 1.49 -0.34
N ALA A 125 11.01 2.04 -1.24
CA ALA A 125 10.55 3.01 -2.23
C ALA A 125 9.58 2.36 -3.23
N MET A 126 9.89 1.14 -3.67
CA MET A 126 8.99 0.39 -4.56
C MET A 126 7.66 0.06 -3.88
N LEU A 127 7.68 -0.26 -2.59
CA LEU A 127 6.49 -0.58 -1.80
C LEU A 127 5.57 0.63 -1.65
N VAL A 128 6.14 1.81 -1.32
CA VAL A 128 5.37 3.07 -1.26
C VAL A 128 4.71 3.36 -2.61
N ASN A 129 5.44 3.17 -3.71
CA ASN A 129 4.87 3.35 -5.04
C ASN A 129 3.76 2.34 -5.34
N SER A 130 3.90 1.07 -4.95
CA SER A 130 2.83 0.08 -5.14
C SER A 130 1.56 0.45 -4.35
N LEU A 131 1.71 0.93 -3.12
CA LEU A 131 0.59 1.41 -2.30
C LEU A 131 -0.09 2.63 -2.92
N GLU A 132 0.68 3.56 -3.49
CA GLU A 132 0.19 4.71 -4.23
C GLU A 132 -0.67 4.30 -5.44
N MET A 133 -0.18 3.33 -6.21
CA MET A 133 -0.90 2.82 -7.38
C MET A 133 -2.22 2.16 -7.01
N ILE A 134 -2.20 1.32 -5.96
CA ILE A 134 -3.39 0.66 -5.41
C ILE A 134 -4.41 1.71 -4.97
N ALA A 135 -3.95 2.72 -4.23
CA ALA A 135 -4.80 3.79 -3.73
C ALA A 135 -5.41 4.65 -4.85
N PHE A 136 -4.61 5.00 -5.86
CA PHE A 136 -5.10 5.74 -7.03
C PHE A 136 -6.15 4.96 -7.83
N GLY A 137 -5.95 3.64 -8.00
CA GLY A 137 -6.90 2.76 -8.68
C GLY A 137 -8.26 2.73 -8.02
N VAL A 138 -8.29 2.75 -6.70
CA VAL A 138 -9.53 2.71 -5.94
C VAL A 138 -10.26 4.05 -5.97
N ILE A 139 -9.59 5.20 -5.70
CA ILE A 139 -10.26 6.52 -5.70
C ILE A 139 -10.77 6.94 -7.09
N THR A 140 -10.39 6.22 -8.14
CA THR A 140 -10.87 6.43 -9.51
C THR A 140 -11.86 5.34 -9.96
N ALA A 141 -12.22 4.40 -9.08
CA ALA A 141 -13.04 3.24 -9.43
C ALA A 141 -14.47 3.61 -9.86
N ASP A 142 -14.99 4.74 -9.39
CA ASP A 142 -16.29 5.29 -9.77
C ASP A 142 -16.23 6.20 -11.02
N GLY A 143 -15.04 6.39 -11.60
CA GLY A 143 -14.79 7.05 -12.86
C GLY A 143 -13.99 8.35 -12.75
N VAL A 144 -14.07 9.10 -11.64
CA VAL A 144 -13.30 10.35 -11.45
C VAL A 144 -13.06 10.61 -9.97
N ALA A 145 -11.78 10.60 -9.56
CA ALA A 145 -11.39 11.08 -8.24
C ALA A 145 -11.70 12.59 -8.10
N SER A 146 -12.38 12.96 -7.02
CA SER A 146 -12.65 14.34 -6.65
C SER A 146 -11.34 15.08 -6.31
N GLN A 147 -11.39 16.43 -6.35
CA GLN A 147 -10.22 17.24 -5.98
C GLN A 147 -9.82 17.04 -4.52
N ASP A 148 -10.78 16.76 -3.63
CA ASP A 148 -10.53 16.57 -2.20
C ASP A 148 -9.85 15.21 -1.93
N GLU A 149 -10.30 14.14 -2.58
CA GLU A 149 -9.64 12.83 -2.53
C GLU A 149 -8.22 12.91 -3.09
N LEU A 150 -8.03 13.61 -4.22
CA LEU A 150 -6.70 13.82 -4.80
C LEU A 150 -5.78 14.64 -3.89
N ALA A 151 -6.31 15.64 -3.18
CA ALA A 151 -5.54 16.42 -2.21
C ALA A 151 -5.10 15.56 -1.02
N LYS A 152 -6.03 14.79 -0.43
CA LYS A 152 -5.74 13.87 0.69
C LYS A 152 -4.79 12.76 0.32
N PHE A 153 -4.99 12.17 -0.86
CA PHE A 153 -4.06 11.22 -1.45
C PHE A 153 -2.64 11.79 -1.53
N ARG A 154 -2.49 12.99 -2.09
CA ARG A 154 -1.18 13.66 -2.18
C ARG A 154 -0.57 13.94 -0.81
N GLU A 155 -1.36 14.44 0.15
CA GLU A 155 -0.89 14.68 1.53
C GLU A 155 -0.33 13.39 2.16
N HIS A 156 -1.08 12.30 2.06
CA HIS A 156 -0.69 11.01 2.64
C HIS A 156 0.56 10.43 1.98
N LEU A 157 0.66 10.50 0.64
CA LEU A 157 1.84 10.05 -0.10
C LEU A 157 3.08 10.88 0.20
N VAL A 158 2.93 12.20 0.32
CA VAL A 158 4.04 13.08 0.69
C VAL A 158 4.56 12.69 2.07
N ALA A 159 3.67 12.40 3.03
CA ALA A 159 4.07 11.93 4.35
C ALA A 159 4.85 10.59 4.28
N MET A 160 4.37 9.61 3.50
CA MET A 160 5.08 8.33 3.32
C MET A 160 6.42 8.50 2.61
N ARG A 161 6.50 9.33 1.56
CA ARG A 161 7.73 9.57 0.81
C ARG A 161 8.77 10.37 1.60
N GLN A 162 8.34 11.37 2.38
CA GLN A 162 9.23 12.14 3.26
C GLN A 162 9.85 11.27 4.36
N PHE A 163 9.21 10.16 4.70
CA PHE A 163 9.74 9.24 5.68
C PHE A 163 10.92 8.40 5.15
N LEU A 164 10.89 7.97 3.89
CA LEU A 164 11.95 7.15 3.27
C LEU A 164 13.39 7.69 3.49
N PRO A 165 13.71 8.97 3.19
CA PRO A 165 15.06 9.50 3.40
C PRO A 165 15.38 9.82 4.88
N ASN A 166 14.37 9.95 5.74
CA ASN A 166 14.54 10.31 7.15
C ASN A 166 14.66 9.10 8.09
N ALA A 167 14.14 7.94 7.67
CA ALA A 167 14.29 6.69 8.40
C ALA A 167 15.74 6.17 8.34
N GLY A 168 16.39 6.23 7.17
CA GLY A 168 17.78 5.80 6.97
C GLY A 168 18.86 6.68 7.63
N ARG A 169 18.47 7.86 8.15
CA ARG A 169 19.41 8.78 8.84
C ARG A 169 19.46 8.58 10.35
N LYS A 170 18.54 7.82 10.95
CA LYS A 170 18.46 7.67 12.42
C LYS A 170 19.47 6.69 13.04
N LYS A 171 20.29 5.98 12.26
CA LYS A 171 21.33 5.05 12.77
C LYS A 171 22.76 5.60 12.66
N ARG A 172 22.97 6.91 12.80
CA ARG A 172 24.31 7.50 12.99
C ARG A 172 24.30 8.52 14.13
N SER A 173 24.10 8.04 15.36
CA SER A 173 24.44 8.77 16.59
C SER A 173 24.78 7.77 17.67
#